data_AF-A0A061RG39-F1
#
_entry.id   AF-A0A061RG39-F1
#
_cell.length_a   1.000
_cell.length_b   1.000
_cell.length_c   1.000
_cell.angle_alpha   90.00
_cell.angle_beta   90.00
_cell.angle_gamma   90.00
#
_symmetry.space_group_name_H-M   'P 1'
#
loop_
_entity.id
_entity.type
_entity.pdbx_description
1 polymer ?
#
loop_
_entity_poly.entity_id
_entity_poly.type
_entity_poly.pdbx_seq_one_letter_code
_entity_poly.pdbx_strand_id
1 'polypeptide(L)'
;MPIYLNPSTGEFSTKQVSLGAMGDSYYEYLLKVWILFGKNDESYRAMWEQAMDEMLERLIHKTTPSGFTYVAELSRSGALVHKMDHLACFVPGMLALGVHHKAVQGAKAERYLEVAKGLTETCYQMYRRMPSGIAPEYIEIKNGQDFVTNPKASFNLQRPEAVEAFFVLYRVTGDPKYQEYGWEVFSAFETFTRVDAGYTGVKDVTKLPLARDDTMQSFWLAETLKYLYLLFSPRSTISLDEWVMNTEAHPMKIRPWKFNN
;
A
#
# COMPACT_ATOMS: atom_id res chain seq x y z
N MET A 1 -4.60 -14.84 5.22
CA MET A 1 -4.36 -16.09 4.46
C MET A 1 -2.87 -16.39 4.45
N PRO A 2 -2.46 -17.65 4.71
CA PRO A 2 -1.07 -18.07 4.46
C PRO A 2 -0.68 -17.95 2.98
N ILE A 3 0.57 -17.59 2.69
CA ILE A 3 1.03 -17.23 1.34
C ILE A 3 1.31 -18.42 0.38
N TYR A 4 1.15 -19.67 0.85
CA TYR A 4 1.34 -20.86 0.01
C TYR A 4 0.18 -21.85 0.15
N LEU A 5 -0.40 -22.23 -0.99
CA LEU A 5 -1.45 -23.23 -1.14
C LEU A 5 -0.94 -24.37 -2.02
N ASN A 6 -1.10 -25.61 -1.59
CA ASN A 6 -0.73 -26.77 -2.40
C ASN A 6 -1.81 -27.03 -3.47
N PRO A 7 -1.50 -26.99 -4.77
CA PRO A 7 -2.51 -27.15 -5.82
C PRO A 7 -3.05 -28.59 -5.95
N SER A 8 -2.34 -29.59 -5.44
CA SER A 8 -2.76 -30.98 -5.49
C SER A 8 -3.69 -31.36 -4.33
N THR A 9 -3.51 -30.74 -3.15
CA THR A 9 -4.29 -31.06 -1.95
C THR A 9 -5.32 -30.00 -1.57
N GLY A 10 -5.15 -28.75 -2.02
CA GLY A 10 -5.97 -27.62 -1.60
C GLY A 10 -5.68 -27.13 -0.17
N GLU A 11 -4.59 -27.59 0.44
CA GLU A 11 -4.22 -27.23 1.82
C GLU A 11 -3.11 -26.17 1.88
N PHE A 12 -3.14 -25.31 2.90
CA PHE A 12 -2.06 -24.37 3.16
C PHE A 12 -0.81 -25.10 3.67
N SER A 13 0.35 -24.79 3.08
CA SER A 13 1.63 -25.45 3.42
C SER A 13 2.52 -24.63 4.37
N THR A 14 2.04 -23.48 4.83
CA THR A 14 2.79 -22.56 5.70
C THR A 14 1.87 -21.86 6.70
N LYS A 15 2.47 -21.29 7.77
CA LYS A 15 1.81 -20.28 8.63
C LYS A 15 2.24 -18.85 8.31
N GLN A 16 3.10 -18.68 7.31
CA GLN A 16 3.59 -17.37 6.89
C GLN A 16 2.46 -16.53 6.31
N VAL A 17 2.26 -15.34 6.86
CA VAL A 17 1.26 -14.36 6.43
C VAL A 17 1.98 -13.04 6.21
N SER A 18 1.75 -12.41 5.05
CA SER A 18 2.24 -11.07 4.76
C SER A 18 1.14 -10.27 4.06
N LEU A 19 1.13 -8.96 4.33
CA LEU A 19 0.43 -7.95 3.56
C LEU A 19 1.40 -7.20 2.61
N GLY A 20 2.64 -7.66 2.50
CA GLY A 20 3.56 -7.31 1.43
C GLY A 20 3.58 -8.42 0.37
N ALA A 21 4.77 -8.68 -0.17
CA ALA A 21 4.94 -9.58 -1.31
C ALA A 21 4.26 -10.94 -1.11
N MET A 22 3.68 -11.45 -2.19
CA MET A 22 2.99 -12.75 -2.30
C MET A 22 1.59 -12.82 -1.64
N GLY A 23 1.22 -11.85 -0.80
CA GLY A 23 -0.07 -11.84 -0.11
C GLY A 23 -0.93 -10.61 -0.37
N ASP A 24 -0.31 -9.44 -0.55
CA ASP A 24 -0.90 -8.13 -0.78
C ASP A 24 -2.23 -8.10 -1.59
N SER A 25 -2.14 -8.28 -2.91
CA SER A 25 -3.20 -8.05 -3.88
C SER A 25 -4.36 -9.04 -3.78
N TYR A 26 -4.19 -10.17 -3.07
CA TYR A 26 -5.32 -11.04 -2.72
C TYR A 26 -6.35 -10.27 -1.88
N TYR A 27 -5.90 -9.59 -0.82
CA TYR A 27 -6.79 -8.85 0.08
C TYR A 27 -7.40 -7.64 -0.63
N GLU A 28 -6.58 -6.96 -1.44
CA GLU A 28 -7.01 -5.86 -2.29
C GLU A 28 -8.17 -6.27 -3.20
N TYR A 29 -8.05 -7.43 -3.85
CA TYR A 29 -9.05 -7.91 -4.81
C TYR A 29 -10.34 -8.38 -4.14
N LEU A 30 -10.30 -8.88 -2.90
CA LEU A 30 -11.55 -9.16 -2.16
C LEU A 30 -12.41 -7.89 -2.07
N LEU A 31 -11.82 -6.76 -1.71
CA LEU A 31 -12.56 -5.49 -1.66
C LEU A 31 -12.92 -4.98 -3.06
N LYS A 32 -11.92 -4.93 -3.96
CA LYS A 32 -12.09 -4.29 -5.28
C LYS A 32 -13.06 -5.06 -6.18
N VAL A 33 -13.15 -6.38 -6.08
CA VAL A 33 -14.14 -7.19 -6.79
C VAL A 33 -15.56 -6.90 -6.30
N TRP A 34 -15.77 -6.82 -4.98
CA TRP A 34 -17.06 -6.43 -4.40
C TRP A 34 -17.49 -5.05 -4.91
N ILE A 35 -16.58 -4.08 -4.93
CA ILE A 35 -16.84 -2.73 -5.47
C ILE A 35 -17.14 -2.79 -6.97
N LEU A 36 -16.26 -3.42 -7.76
CA LEU A 36 -16.32 -3.47 -9.22
C LEU A 36 -17.68 -3.96 -9.70
N PHE A 37 -18.21 -5.00 -9.07
CA PHE A 37 -19.47 -5.63 -9.44
C PHE A 37 -20.69 -5.06 -8.73
N GLY A 38 -20.60 -3.81 -8.29
CA GLY A 38 -21.73 -3.05 -7.79
C GLY A 38 -22.20 -3.45 -6.40
N LYS A 39 -21.31 -4.03 -5.57
CA LYS A 39 -21.57 -4.41 -4.18
C LYS A 39 -22.68 -5.47 -4.02
N ASN A 40 -22.79 -6.37 -5.00
CA ASN A 40 -23.84 -7.40 -5.03
C ASN A 40 -23.47 -8.69 -4.31
N ASP A 41 -22.20 -9.11 -4.40
CA ASP A 41 -21.73 -10.36 -3.80
C ASP A 41 -21.07 -10.10 -2.45
N GLU A 42 -21.87 -10.20 -1.39
CA GLU A 42 -21.45 -9.95 -0.01
C GLU A 42 -20.39 -10.93 0.50
N SER A 43 -20.15 -12.06 -0.18
CA SER A 43 -19.10 -12.99 0.23
C SER A 43 -17.71 -12.35 0.16
N TYR A 44 -17.43 -11.60 -0.91
CA TYR A 44 -16.17 -10.86 -1.08
C TYR A 44 -15.97 -9.79 0.00
N ARG A 45 -17.03 -9.02 0.32
CA ARG A 45 -17.01 -8.03 1.40
C ARG A 45 -16.74 -8.69 2.75
N ALA A 46 -17.44 -9.79 3.05
CA ALA A 46 -17.30 -10.51 4.31
C ALA A 46 -15.91 -11.13 4.48
N MET A 47 -15.35 -11.73 3.42
CA MET A 47 -13.98 -12.25 3.43
C MET A 47 -12.95 -11.15 3.64
N TRP A 48 -13.13 -10.00 2.98
CA TRP A 48 -12.27 -8.84 3.18
C TRP A 48 -12.36 -8.31 4.61
N GLU A 49 -13.57 -8.07 5.11
CA GLU A 49 -13.80 -7.55 6.46
C GLU A 49 -13.19 -8.46 7.53
N GLN A 50 -13.41 -9.78 7.43
CA GLN A 50 -12.81 -10.73 8.35
C GLN A 50 -11.27 -10.65 8.32
N ALA A 51 -10.67 -10.64 7.13
CA ALA A 51 -9.23 -10.56 6.99
C ALA A 51 -8.65 -9.26 7.56
N MET A 52 -9.34 -8.13 7.36
CA MET A 52 -8.92 -6.84 7.90
C MET A 52 -9.09 -6.76 9.41
N ASP A 53 -10.18 -7.28 9.97
CA ASP A 53 -10.36 -7.35 11.42
C ASP A 53 -9.22 -8.15 12.08
N GLU A 54 -8.85 -9.31 11.52
CA GLU A 54 -7.73 -10.12 12.01
C GLU A 54 -6.38 -9.40 11.86
N MET A 55 -6.16 -8.69 10.74
CA MET A 55 -4.94 -7.91 10.52
C MET A 55 -4.82 -6.76 11.55
N LEU A 56 -5.91 -6.03 11.78
CA LEU A 56 -5.97 -4.93 12.74
C LEU A 56 -5.75 -5.39 14.18
N GLU A 57 -6.15 -6.61 14.53
CA GLU A 57 -5.97 -7.18 15.87
C GLU A 57 -4.56 -7.76 16.07
N ARG A 58 -4.00 -8.43 15.06
CA ARG A 58 -2.82 -9.28 15.23
C ARG A 58 -1.54 -8.67 14.67
N LEU A 59 -1.65 -7.85 13.64
CA LEU A 59 -0.52 -7.38 12.83
C LEU A 59 -0.29 -5.88 12.90
N ILE A 60 -1.24 -5.10 13.43
CA ILE A 60 -1.03 -3.66 13.66
C ILE A 60 -0.32 -3.42 14.98
N HIS A 61 0.83 -2.76 14.90
CA HIS A 61 1.68 -2.43 16.05
C HIS A 61 2.15 -0.97 15.95
N LYS A 62 2.76 -0.45 17.02
CA LYS A 62 3.37 0.87 17.06
C LYS A 62 4.88 0.80 17.27
N THR A 63 5.63 1.65 16.59
CA THR A 63 7.07 1.77 16.80
C THR A 63 7.40 2.43 18.13
N THR A 64 8.65 2.34 18.55
CA THR A 64 9.20 3.16 19.66
C THR A 64 10.45 3.88 19.16
N PRO A 65 10.68 5.16 19.54
CA PRO A 65 9.89 5.96 20.47
C PRO A 65 8.72 6.73 19.85
N SER A 66 8.62 6.83 18.51
CA SER A 66 7.71 7.80 17.88
C SER A 66 6.26 7.35 17.80
N GLY A 67 5.96 6.06 17.99
CA GLY A 67 4.59 5.55 17.98
C GLY A 67 3.96 5.42 16.59
N PHE A 68 4.77 5.27 15.54
CA PHE A 68 4.27 5.09 14.16
C PHE A 68 3.55 3.75 14.00
N THR A 69 2.38 3.76 13.36
CA THR A 69 1.59 2.55 13.12
C THR A 69 2.18 1.75 11.97
N TYR A 70 2.48 0.48 12.16
CA TYR A 70 2.97 -0.39 11.07
C TYR A 70 2.21 -1.72 11.07
N VAL A 71 2.22 -2.38 9.90
CA VAL A 71 1.71 -3.73 9.73
C VAL A 71 2.89 -4.70 9.72
N ALA A 72 2.89 -5.63 10.66
CA ALA A 72 3.88 -6.70 10.80
C ALA A 72 3.51 -7.93 9.95
N GLU A 73 4.43 -8.87 9.84
CA GLU A 73 4.22 -10.15 9.16
C GLU A 73 4.21 -11.32 10.16
N LEU A 74 3.73 -12.49 9.73
CA LEU A 74 3.94 -13.75 10.44
C LEU A 74 4.94 -14.60 9.67
N SER A 75 5.92 -15.16 10.37
CA SER A 75 6.90 -16.09 9.81
C SER A 75 6.28 -17.47 9.51
N ARG A 76 7.08 -18.37 8.92
CA ARG A 76 6.67 -19.76 8.64
C ARG A 76 6.22 -20.54 9.89
N SER A 77 6.74 -20.18 11.07
CA SER A 77 6.32 -20.80 12.35
C SER A 77 5.09 -20.13 12.95
N GLY A 78 4.63 -19.01 12.39
CA GLY A 78 3.56 -18.18 12.93
C GLY A 78 4.04 -17.14 13.95
N ALA A 79 5.35 -16.97 14.12
CA ALA A 79 5.90 -15.93 14.99
C ALA A 79 5.85 -14.56 14.30
N LEU A 80 5.62 -13.49 15.09
CA LEU A 80 5.57 -12.12 14.59
C LEU A 80 6.94 -11.69 14.05
N VAL A 81 6.95 -11.03 12.89
CA VAL A 81 8.13 -10.44 12.25
C VAL A 81 7.89 -8.95 12.11
N HIS A 82 8.69 -8.17 12.83
CA HIS A 82 8.62 -6.71 12.86
C HIS A 82 9.35 -6.11 11.65
N LYS A 83 8.76 -6.30 10.48
CA LYS A 83 9.20 -5.82 9.17
C LYS A 83 7.97 -5.33 8.42
N MET A 84 8.12 -4.23 7.67
CA MET A 84 7.07 -3.70 6.80
C MET A 84 7.67 -3.41 5.42
N ASP A 85 7.13 -4.10 4.40
CA ASP A 85 7.50 -3.88 3.00
C ASP A 85 6.92 -2.56 2.49
N HIS A 86 7.59 -1.93 1.53
CA HIS A 86 7.03 -0.81 0.78
C HIS A 86 5.72 -1.22 0.10
N LEU A 87 5.65 -2.46 -0.38
CA LEU A 87 4.41 -3.04 -0.92
C LEU A 87 3.24 -2.89 0.07
N ALA A 88 3.47 -3.11 1.37
CA ALA A 88 2.42 -3.01 2.39
C ALA A 88 1.86 -1.57 2.56
N CYS A 89 2.44 -0.57 1.90
CA CYS A 89 1.86 0.77 1.81
C CYS A 89 0.58 0.85 0.97
N PHE A 90 0.18 -0.21 0.26
CA PHE A 90 -1.13 -0.28 -0.40
C PHE A 90 -2.29 -0.39 0.63
N VAL A 91 -2.01 -1.02 1.78
CA VAL A 91 -2.99 -1.34 2.84
C VAL A 91 -3.79 -0.10 3.30
N PRO A 92 -3.17 1.05 3.65
CA PRO A 92 -3.94 2.24 4.01
C PRO A 92 -4.91 2.71 2.92
N GLY A 93 -4.50 2.67 1.65
CA GLY A 93 -5.38 2.99 0.52
C GLY A 93 -6.56 2.03 0.46
N MET A 94 -6.33 0.72 0.57
CA MET A 94 -7.38 -0.29 0.62
C MET A 94 -8.36 -0.08 1.78
N LEU A 95 -7.86 0.17 3.00
CA LEU A 95 -8.71 0.41 4.17
C LEU A 95 -9.60 1.65 3.98
N ALA A 96 -9.02 2.77 3.52
CA ALA A 96 -9.77 4.00 3.27
C ALA A 96 -10.80 3.83 2.14
N LEU A 97 -10.46 3.07 1.09
CA LEU A 97 -11.40 2.73 0.02
C LEU A 97 -12.59 1.91 0.56
N GLY A 98 -12.33 0.93 1.44
CA GLY A 98 -13.38 0.14 2.07
C GLY A 98 -14.35 1.00 2.91
N VAL A 99 -13.81 1.97 3.64
CA VAL A 99 -14.61 2.96 4.39
C VAL A 99 -15.43 3.83 3.43
N HIS A 100 -14.82 4.36 2.36
CA HIS A 100 -15.51 5.17 1.33
C HIS A 100 -16.71 4.43 0.72
N HIS A 101 -16.53 3.15 0.38
CA HIS A 101 -17.59 2.33 -0.19
C HIS A 101 -18.56 1.74 0.83
N LYS A 102 -18.43 2.07 2.13
CA LYS A 102 -19.26 1.55 3.23
C LYS A 102 -19.20 0.02 3.38
N ALA A 103 -18.05 -0.58 3.08
CA ALA A 103 -17.79 -1.99 3.37
C ALA A 103 -17.89 -2.27 4.88
N VAL A 104 -17.52 -1.28 5.70
CA VAL A 104 -17.67 -1.23 7.15
C VAL A 104 -18.32 0.11 7.53
N GLN A 105 -18.98 0.18 8.69
CA GLN A 105 -19.73 1.37 9.15
C GLN A 105 -19.55 1.61 10.66
N GLY A 106 -19.96 2.80 11.14
CA GLY A 106 -19.90 3.18 12.55
C GLY A 106 -18.49 3.15 13.13
N ALA A 107 -18.36 2.76 14.40
CA ALA A 107 -17.07 2.68 15.11
C ALA A 107 -16.02 1.81 14.41
N LYS A 108 -16.45 0.79 13.65
CA LYS A 108 -15.52 -0.03 12.86
C LYS A 108 -14.91 0.76 11.71
N ALA A 109 -15.71 1.53 10.98
CA ALA A 109 -15.21 2.40 9.92
C ALA A 109 -14.27 3.49 10.45
N GLU A 110 -14.56 4.06 11.61
CA GLU A 110 -13.69 5.02 12.29
C GLU A 110 -12.33 4.40 12.63
N ARG A 111 -12.32 3.20 13.22
CA ARG A 111 -11.07 2.46 13.54
C ARG A 111 -10.27 2.14 12.28
N TYR A 112 -10.92 1.69 11.20
CA TYR A 112 -10.25 1.37 9.93
C TYR A 112 -9.60 2.63 9.33
N LEU A 113 -10.31 3.75 9.34
CA LEU A 113 -9.79 5.01 8.82
C LEU A 113 -8.67 5.58 9.70
N GLU A 114 -8.73 5.40 11.03
CA GLU A 114 -7.64 5.79 11.94
C GLU A 114 -6.37 5.00 11.65
N VAL A 115 -6.48 3.67 11.52
CA VAL A 115 -5.35 2.80 11.15
C VAL A 115 -4.81 3.17 9.77
N ALA A 116 -5.69 3.43 8.79
CA ALA A 116 -5.30 3.87 7.45
C ALA A 116 -4.48 5.17 7.49
N LYS A 117 -4.92 6.17 8.28
CA LYS A 117 -4.19 7.42 8.47
C LYS A 117 -2.82 7.18 9.10
N GLY A 118 -2.75 6.34 10.14
CA GLY A 118 -1.50 5.99 10.82
C GLY A 118 -0.50 5.24 9.94
N LEU A 119 -0.97 4.26 9.15
CA LEU A 119 -0.13 3.54 8.18
C LEU A 119 0.35 4.47 7.06
N THR A 120 -0.50 5.38 6.58
CA THR A 120 -0.12 6.37 5.56
C THR A 120 1.00 7.28 6.06
N GLU A 121 0.92 7.71 7.33
CA GLU A 121 1.99 8.49 7.96
C GLU A 121 3.30 7.70 8.00
N THR A 122 3.26 6.43 8.42
CA THR A 122 4.44 5.55 8.43
C THR A 122 5.06 5.40 7.04
N CYS A 123 4.22 5.18 6.01
CA CYS A 123 4.68 5.08 4.63
C CYS A 123 5.34 6.39 4.14
N TYR A 124 4.78 7.55 4.48
CA TYR A 124 5.44 8.83 4.20
C TYR A 124 6.77 8.97 4.95
N GLN A 125 6.84 8.54 6.22
CA GLN A 125 8.07 8.58 7.01
C GLN A 125 9.16 7.64 6.49
N MET A 126 8.81 6.54 5.81
CA MET A 126 9.77 5.71 5.09
C MET A 126 10.52 6.50 4.00
N TYR A 127 9.86 7.47 3.36
CA TYR A 127 10.48 8.39 2.39
C TYR A 127 11.23 9.52 3.12
N ARG A 128 10.53 10.29 3.96
CA ARG A 128 11.03 11.52 4.58
C ARG A 128 12.31 11.32 5.39
N ARG A 129 12.49 10.15 5.99
CA ARG A 129 13.66 9.85 6.84
C ARG A 129 14.88 9.36 6.07
N MET A 130 14.76 9.09 4.77
CA MET A 130 15.92 8.75 3.95
C MET A 130 16.63 10.03 3.50
N PRO A 131 17.98 10.06 3.46
CA PRO A 131 18.72 11.22 2.97
C PRO A 131 18.34 11.65 1.55
N SER A 132 17.87 10.71 0.73
CA SER A 132 17.38 10.95 -0.63
C SER A 132 15.91 11.37 -0.71
N GLY A 133 15.15 11.27 0.38
CA GLY A 133 13.70 11.41 0.33
C GLY A 133 12.98 10.28 -0.42
N ILE A 134 13.65 9.15 -0.71
CA ILE A 134 13.10 7.98 -1.41
C ILE A 134 13.12 6.78 -0.46
N ALA A 135 12.00 6.07 -0.32
CA ALA A 135 11.89 4.95 0.61
C ALA A 135 12.68 3.70 0.17
N PRO A 136 13.18 2.89 1.12
CA PRO A 136 13.73 1.57 0.82
C PRO A 136 12.62 0.55 0.50
N GLU A 137 13.00 -0.63 -0.01
CA GLU A 137 12.09 -1.74 -0.32
C GLU A 137 11.36 -2.26 0.92
N TYR A 138 12.02 -2.27 2.08
CA TYR A 138 11.38 -2.52 3.37
C TYR A 138 12.15 -1.88 4.52
N ILE A 139 11.45 -1.78 5.64
CA ILE A 139 11.99 -1.37 6.94
C ILE A 139 11.87 -2.52 7.94
N GLU A 140 12.86 -2.65 8.83
CA GLU A 140 12.76 -3.44 10.05
C GLU A 140 12.44 -2.50 11.22
N ILE A 141 11.64 -2.98 12.18
CA ILE A 141 11.31 -2.26 13.40
C ILE A 141 12.00 -2.97 14.56
N LYS A 142 12.79 -2.22 15.35
CA LYS A 142 13.49 -2.73 16.53
C LYS A 142 13.10 -1.91 17.76
N ASN A 143 13.21 -2.50 18.94
CA ASN A 143 12.91 -1.76 20.18
C ASN A 143 13.81 -0.53 20.30
N GLY A 144 13.20 0.65 20.47
CA GLY A 144 13.88 1.93 20.54
C GLY A 144 14.33 2.51 19.20
N GLN A 145 14.01 1.88 18.07
CA GLN A 145 14.36 2.34 16.73
C GLN A 145 13.15 2.23 15.78
N ASP A 146 12.60 3.38 15.36
CA ASP A 146 11.41 3.41 14.51
C ASP A 146 11.60 2.68 13.17
N PHE A 147 12.72 2.97 12.49
CA PHE A 147 12.99 2.48 11.14
C PHE A 147 14.45 2.07 11.01
N VAL A 148 14.68 0.78 10.75
CA VAL A 148 16.01 0.22 10.48
C VAL A 148 16.03 -0.28 9.04
N THR A 149 16.85 0.36 8.20
CA THR A 149 17.02 -0.06 6.81
C THR A 149 17.97 -1.23 6.75
N ASN A 150 17.52 -2.34 6.15
CA ASN A 150 18.39 -3.48 5.87
C ASN A 150 19.22 -3.16 4.62
N PRO A 151 20.57 -3.29 4.64
CA PRO A 151 21.40 -3.04 3.46
C PRO A 151 21.06 -3.88 2.23
N LYS A 152 20.39 -5.02 2.40
CA LYS A 152 19.91 -5.87 1.29
C LYS A 152 18.60 -5.38 0.67
N ALA A 153 17.99 -4.35 1.25
CA ALA A 153 16.69 -3.81 0.90
C ALA A 153 16.67 -2.29 0.86
N SER A 154 17.84 -1.65 0.84
CA SER A 154 17.95 -0.20 0.72
C SER A 154 17.70 0.30 -0.71
N PHE A 155 17.39 -0.58 -1.67
CA PHE A 155 17.06 -0.18 -3.02
C PHE A 155 15.63 0.37 -3.12
N ASN A 156 15.35 1.11 -4.19
CA ASN A 156 14.01 1.56 -4.56
C ASN A 156 13.80 1.36 -6.05
N LEU A 157 12.65 0.76 -6.40
CA LEU A 157 12.30 0.41 -7.78
C LEU A 157 11.25 1.34 -8.39
N GLN A 158 11.07 2.56 -7.86
CA GLN A 158 10.08 3.53 -8.32
C GLN A 158 8.62 3.11 -8.04
N ARG A 159 8.42 2.31 -6.99
CA ARG A 159 7.15 1.67 -6.66
C ARG A 159 6.03 2.65 -6.25
N PRO A 160 4.76 2.32 -6.50
CA PRO A 160 3.64 3.26 -6.35
C PRO A 160 2.92 3.24 -5.01
N GLU A 161 3.11 2.23 -4.15
CA GLU A 161 2.09 1.89 -3.14
C GLU A 161 1.85 3.01 -2.11
N ALA A 162 2.89 3.77 -1.75
CA ALA A 162 2.74 4.93 -0.88
C ALA A 162 1.94 6.07 -1.56
N VAL A 163 2.20 6.35 -2.84
CA VAL A 163 1.48 7.42 -3.57
C VAL A 163 0.05 6.99 -3.94
N GLU A 164 -0.21 5.68 -4.11
CA GLU A 164 -1.58 5.14 -4.17
C GLU A 164 -2.34 5.47 -2.88
N ALA A 165 -1.74 5.19 -1.72
CA ALA A 165 -2.35 5.51 -0.44
C ALA A 165 -2.62 7.00 -0.28
N PHE A 166 -1.68 7.87 -0.65
CA PHE A 166 -1.88 9.32 -0.61
C PHE A 166 -3.06 9.75 -1.47
N PHE A 167 -3.15 9.24 -2.70
CA PHE A 167 -4.28 9.49 -3.60
C PHE A 167 -5.61 9.10 -2.96
N VAL A 168 -5.74 7.86 -2.48
CA VAL A 168 -7.01 7.38 -1.91
C VAL A 168 -7.36 8.17 -0.65
N LEU A 169 -6.40 8.35 0.28
CA LEU A 169 -6.65 9.10 1.51
C LEU A 169 -7.03 10.56 1.25
N TYR A 170 -6.42 11.23 0.28
CA TYR A 170 -6.82 12.58 -0.13
C TYR A 170 -8.28 12.61 -0.62
N ARG A 171 -8.64 11.68 -1.51
CA ARG A 171 -10.00 11.61 -2.09
C ARG A 171 -11.06 11.34 -1.02
N VAL A 172 -10.76 10.44 -0.07
CA VAL A 172 -11.68 10.05 1.01
C VAL A 172 -11.79 11.12 2.08
N THR A 173 -10.68 11.75 2.49
CA THR A 173 -10.66 12.55 3.73
C THR A 173 -10.80 14.05 3.54
N GLY A 174 -10.43 14.62 2.40
CA GLY A 174 -10.31 16.08 2.34
C GLY A 174 -8.88 16.61 2.53
N ASP A 175 -8.04 15.88 3.26
CA ASP A 175 -6.87 16.44 3.95
C ASP A 175 -5.72 16.78 2.97
N PRO A 176 -5.32 18.06 2.84
CA PRO A 176 -4.31 18.49 1.89
C PRO A 176 -2.91 17.95 2.17
N LYS A 177 -2.62 17.47 3.40
CA LYS A 177 -1.28 16.94 3.72
C LYS A 177 -0.87 15.77 2.81
N TYR A 178 -1.84 14.99 2.31
CA TYR A 178 -1.53 13.87 1.42
C TYR A 178 -1.02 14.36 0.05
N GLN A 179 -1.46 15.55 -0.39
CA GLN A 179 -0.90 16.20 -1.58
C GLN A 179 0.51 16.73 -1.30
N GLU A 180 0.76 17.28 -0.10
CA GLU A 180 2.11 17.70 0.33
C GLU A 180 3.07 16.50 0.35
N TYR A 181 2.64 15.35 0.89
CA TYR A 181 3.43 14.11 0.91
C TYR A 181 3.76 13.65 -0.51
N GLY A 182 2.76 13.61 -1.39
CA GLY A 182 2.98 13.27 -2.80
C GLY A 182 3.93 14.23 -3.51
N TRP A 183 3.88 15.53 -3.19
CA TRP A 183 4.76 16.53 -3.80
C TRP A 183 6.22 16.36 -3.35
N GLU A 184 6.45 16.10 -2.06
CA GLU A 184 7.78 15.81 -1.55
C GLU A 184 8.38 14.54 -2.19
N VAL A 185 7.59 13.47 -2.27
CA VAL A 185 8.01 12.21 -2.91
C VAL A 185 8.31 12.41 -4.40
N PHE A 186 7.44 13.12 -5.13
CA PHE A 186 7.69 13.41 -6.55
C PHE A 186 8.95 14.26 -6.74
N SER A 187 9.15 15.27 -5.91
CA SER A 187 10.34 16.13 -5.97
C SER A 187 11.64 15.35 -5.72
N ALA A 188 11.61 14.36 -4.82
CA ALA A 188 12.72 13.46 -4.58
C ALA A 188 13.02 12.58 -5.81
N PHE A 189 11.99 12.00 -6.45
CA PHE A 189 12.17 11.28 -7.71
C PHE A 189 12.75 12.18 -8.82
N GLU A 190 12.21 13.38 -9.03
CA GLU A 190 12.75 14.33 -10.01
C GLU A 190 14.23 14.63 -9.77
N THR A 191 14.64 14.77 -8.51
CA THR A 191 16.01 15.13 -8.14
C THR A 191 16.98 13.96 -8.32
N PHE A 192 16.58 12.75 -7.92
CA PHE A 192 17.51 11.64 -7.72
C PHE A 192 17.37 10.49 -8.71
N THR A 193 16.22 10.33 -9.38
CA THR A 193 15.98 9.21 -10.30
C THR A 193 15.88 9.62 -11.75
N ARG A 194 15.71 10.91 -12.06
CA ARG A 194 15.66 11.42 -13.43
C ARG A 194 17.00 11.31 -14.15
N VAL A 195 16.93 10.93 -15.41
CA VAL A 195 18.04 10.89 -16.39
C VAL A 195 17.59 11.50 -17.70
N ASP A 196 18.51 11.77 -18.63
CA ASP A 196 18.21 12.45 -19.90
C ASP A 196 17.08 11.78 -20.70
N ALA A 197 17.00 10.45 -20.66
CA ALA A 197 16.04 9.65 -21.44
C ALA A 197 14.84 9.11 -20.61
N GLY A 198 14.73 9.42 -19.31
CA GLY A 198 13.67 8.86 -18.46
C GLY A 198 13.98 8.88 -16.97
N TYR A 199 13.65 7.78 -16.27
CA TYR A 199 13.86 7.61 -14.84
C TYR A 199 14.45 6.22 -14.55
N THR A 200 15.17 6.06 -13.45
CA THR A 200 15.75 4.77 -13.04
C THR A 200 15.49 4.48 -11.56
N GLY A 201 15.39 3.21 -11.18
CA GLY A 201 15.52 2.82 -9.79
C GLY A 201 16.92 3.09 -9.23
N VAL A 202 17.09 2.87 -7.93
CA VAL A 202 18.32 3.15 -7.18
C VAL A 202 18.67 2.00 -6.24
N LYS A 203 19.96 1.74 -6.06
CA LYS A 203 20.47 0.57 -5.34
C LYS A 203 20.58 0.76 -3.82
N ASP A 204 20.74 1.99 -3.35
CA ASP A 204 20.87 2.30 -1.91
C ASP A 204 20.42 3.73 -1.60
N VAL A 205 19.19 3.89 -1.11
CA VAL A 205 18.58 5.19 -0.77
C VAL A 205 19.22 5.88 0.43
N THR A 206 20.11 5.18 1.17
CA THR A 206 20.74 5.68 2.39
C THR A 206 22.06 6.42 2.14
N LYS A 207 22.64 6.31 0.94
CA LYS A 207 23.97 6.87 0.63
C LYS A 207 23.91 7.76 -0.60
N LEU A 208 24.20 9.04 -0.41
CA LEU A 208 24.38 9.99 -1.50
C LEU A 208 25.86 10.01 -1.96
N PRO A 209 26.15 10.12 -3.27
CA PRO A 209 25.18 10.12 -4.39
C PRO A 209 24.56 8.73 -4.63
N LEU A 210 23.31 8.70 -5.11
CA LEU A 210 22.60 7.44 -5.35
C LEU A 210 23.19 6.68 -6.55
N ALA A 211 23.46 5.39 -6.34
CA ALA A 211 23.81 4.48 -7.43
C ALA A 211 22.53 4.02 -8.16
N ARG A 212 22.46 4.25 -9.47
CA ARG A 212 21.33 3.88 -10.33
C ARG A 212 21.33 2.39 -10.65
N ASP A 213 20.14 1.83 -10.87
CA ASP A 213 19.95 0.42 -11.25
C ASP A 213 19.84 0.19 -12.76
N ASP A 214 19.79 1.25 -13.57
CA ASP A 214 19.65 1.22 -15.04
C ASP A 214 18.34 0.56 -15.51
N THR A 215 17.26 0.71 -14.73
CA THR A 215 15.94 0.19 -15.09
C THR A 215 14.83 1.19 -14.82
N MET A 216 14.00 1.47 -15.82
CA MET A 216 12.71 2.14 -15.65
C MET A 216 11.61 1.09 -15.63
N GLN A 217 10.95 0.94 -14.49
CA GLN A 217 9.88 -0.03 -14.35
C GLN A 217 8.62 0.44 -15.11
N SER A 218 7.86 -0.47 -15.70
CA SER A 218 6.61 -0.10 -16.39
C SER A 218 5.60 0.57 -15.44
N PHE A 219 5.55 0.12 -14.19
CA PHE A 219 4.69 0.67 -13.16
C PHE A 219 5.06 2.08 -12.71
N TRP A 220 6.27 2.58 -13.01
CA TRP A 220 6.57 4.02 -12.84
C TRP A 220 5.58 4.87 -13.65
N LEU A 221 5.36 4.49 -14.92
CA LEU A 221 4.45 5.18 -15.83
C LEU A 221 2.99 4.78 -15.58
N ALA A 222 2.73 3.49 -15.40
CA ALA A 222 1.37 3.00 -15.22
C ALA A 222 0.78 3.45 -13.88
N GLU A 223 1.56 3.48 -12.81
CA GLU A 223 1.03 3.63 -11.46
C GLU A 223 1.54 4.89 -10.78
N THR A 224 2.85 5.00 -10.56
CA THR A 224 3.42 6.08 -9.72
C THR A 224 3.06 7.45 -10.28
N LEU A 225 3.31 7.70 -11.56
CA LEU A 225 2.94 8.97 -12.21
C LEU A 225 1.42 9.16 -12.33
N LYS A 226 0.64 8.08 -12.51
CA LYS A 226 -0.82 8.17 -12.61
C LYS A 226 -1.44 8.56 -11.27
N TYR A 227 -1.03 7.94 -10.18
CA TYR A 227 -1.52 8.27 -8.84
C TYR A 227 -1.09 9.68 -8.42
N LEU A 228 0.15 10.10 -8.72
CA LEU A 228 0.57 11.47 -8.51
C LEU A 228 -0.27 12.46 -9.33
N TYR A 229 -0.51 12.20 -10.62
CA TYR A 229 -1.39 13.04 -11.44
C TYR A 229 -2.81 13.12 -10.86
N LEU A 230 -3.39 12.00 -10.45
CA LEU A 230 -4.74 11.95 -9.87
C LEU A 230 -4.82 12.59 -8.49
N LEU A 231 -3.76 12.53 -7.68
CA LEU A 231 -3.66 13.17 -6.38
C LEU A 231 -3.80 14.70 -6.49
N PHE A 232 -3.28 15.30 -7.56
CA PHE A 232 -3.39 16.75 -7.83
C PHE A 232 -4.54 17.13 -8.78
N SER A 233 -5.27 16.15 -9.32
CA SER A 233 -6.42 16.38 -10.19
C SER A 233 -7.71 16.68 -9.40
N PRO A 234 -8.72 17.34 -10.03
CA PRO A 234 -10.05 17.46 -9.44
C PRO A 234 -10.62 16.11 -9.02
N ARG A 235 -11.38 16.06 -7.91
CA ARG A 235 -11.92 14.82 -7.35
C ARG A 235 -12.89 14.06 -8.25
N SER A 236 -13.44 14.73 -9.26
CA SER A 236 -14.28 14.12 -10.30
C SER A 236 -13.47 13.34 -11.35
N THR A 237 -12.17 13.59 -11.48
CA THR A 237 -11.30 12.89 -12.43
C THR A 237 -11.04 11.48 -11.91
N ILE A 238 -11.56 10.46 -12.61
CA ILE A 238 -11.54 9.05 -12.19
C ILE A 238 -12.03 8.94 -10.74
N SER A 239 -13.29 9.32 -10.51
CA SER A 239 -13.91 9.27 -9.17
C SER A 239 -13.92 7.83 -8.62
N LEU A 240 -13.64 7.69 -7.32
CA LEU A 240 -13.75 6.41 -6.62
C LEU A 240 -15.19 5.87 -6.63
N ASP A 241 -16.20 6.72 -6.86
CA ASP A 241 -17.61 6.29 -6.97
C ASP A 241 -17.94 5.61 -8.31
N GLU A 242 -17.14 5.85 -9.35
CA GLU A 242 -17.39 5.37 -10.71
C GLU A 242 -16.36 4.36 -11.21
N TRP A 243 -15.16 4.39 -10.63
CA TRP A 243 -14.01 3.61 -11.08
C TRP A 243 -13.33 2.90 -9.90
N VAL A 244 -12.86 1.69 -10.17
CA VAL A 244 -11.95 0.95 -9.29
C VAL A 244 -10.68 0.65 -10.07
N MET A 245 -9.53 0.97 -9.51
CA MET A 245 -8.23 0.66 -10.12
C MET A 245 -7.91 -0.81 -9.90
N ASN A 246 -7.44 -1.56 -10.90
CA ASN A 246 -6.81 -2.85 -10.63
C ASN A 246 -5.47 -2.67 -9.87
N THR A 247 -4.75 -3.75 -9.56
CA THR A 247 -3.46 -3.68 -8.82
C THR A 247 -2.32 -3.01 -9.58
N GLU A 248 -2.53 -2.63 -10.86
CA GLU A 248 -1.53 -1.94 -11.69
C GLU A 248 -2.08 -0.56 -12.15
N ALA A 249 -2.89 0.07 -11.31
CA ALA A 249 -3.52 1.37 -11.50
C ALA A 249 -4.35 1.54 -12.80
N HIS A 250 -4.84 0.46 -13.42
CA HIS A 250 -5.71 0.55 -14.59
C HIS A 250 -7.18 0.71 -14.16
N PRO A 251 -7.85 1.82 -14.51
CA PRO A 251 -9.21 2.10 -14.06
C PRO A 251 -10.22 1.18 -14.76
N MET A 252 -11.04 0.50 -13.97
CA MET A 252 -12.16 -0.31 -14.41
C MET A 252 -13.47 0.34 -13.96
N LYS A 253 -14.41 0.50 -14.89
CA LYS A 253 -15.71 1.14 -14.58
C LYS A 253 -16.53 0.21 -13.69
N ILE A 254 -17.04 0.73 -12.57
CA ILE A 254 -17.95 0.00 -11.68
C ILE A 254 -19.24 -0.32 -12.44
N ARG A 255 -19.60 -1.60 -12.48
CA ARG A 255 -20.79 -2.09 -13.19
C ARG A 255 -21.37 -3.28 -12.44
N PRO A 256 -22.67 -3.27 -12.09
CA PRO A 256 -23.32 -4.46 -11.54
C PRO A 256 -23.16 -5.64 -12.51
N TRP A 257 -22.52 -6.71 -12.04
CA TRP A 257 -22.51 -7.98 -12.77
C TRP A 257 -23.58 -8.89 -12.18
N LYS A 258 -24.45 -9.41 -13.04
CA LYS A 258 -25.31 -10.53 -12.69
C LYS A 258 -24.59 -11.79 -13.15
N PHE A 259 -24.11 -12.61 -12.22
CA PHE A 259 -23.79 -13.99 -12.56
C PHE A 259 -25.11 -14.62 -13.02
N ASN A 260 -25.21 -14.94 -14.31
CA ASN A 260 -26.32 -15.74 -14.79
C ASN A 260 -26.16 -17.12 -14.13
N ASN A 261 -27.02 -17.40 -13.15
CA ASN A 261 -27.18 -18.75 -12.58
C ASN A 261 -27.78 -19.69 -13.62
#